data_AF-A0A089HKM0-F1
#
_entry.id   AF-A0A089HKM0-F1
#
_cell.length_a   1.000
_cell.length_b   1.000
_cell.length_c   1.000
_cell.angle_alpha   90.00
_cell.angle_beta   90.00
_cell.angle_gamma   90.00
#
_symmetry.space_group_name_H-M   'P 1'
#
loop_
_entity.id
_entity.type
_entity.pdbx_description
1 polymer ?
#
loop_
_entity_poly.entity_id
_entity_poly.type
_entity_poly.pdbx_seq_one_letter_code
_entity_poly.pdbx_strand_id
1 'polypeptide(L)'
;MPVVVVEISESKALKLNEYSQIEFYEPDLKIKAAPEIEALAEPSLSSEGIDLSLLQSEQEIPWGIEKVNALKVQEKGSTGKGIKIGIVDSGIDYTHDDLLVFGGISFVQGSPDYIDDYGQQNT
;
A
#
# COMPACT_ATOMS: atom_id res chain seq x y z
N MET A 1 -8.46 -24.14 -9.51
CA MET A 1 -7.79 -23.97 -10.81
C MET A 1 -6.31 -23.76 -10.53
N PRO A 2 -5.43 -24.70 -10.88
CA PRO A 2 -3.99 -24.52 -10.71
C PRO A 2 -3.46 -23.50 -11.72
N VAL A 3 -2.60 -22.58 -11.27
CA VAL A 3 -1.96 -21.55 -12.10
C VAL A 3 -0.46 -21.58 -11.81
N VAL A 4 0.36 -21.34 -12.84
CA VAL A 4 1.82 -21.29 -12.71
C VAL A 4 2.37 -20.10 -13.51
N VAL A 5 3.35 -19.40 -12.93
CA VAL A 5 4.12 -18.35 -13.60
C VAL A 5 5.37 -18.99 -14.19
N VAL A 6 5.64 -18.74 -15.48
CA VAL A 6 6.80 -19.31 -16.20
C VAL A 6 7.47 -18.26 -17.08
N GLU A 7 8.80 -18.32 -17.16
CA GLU A 7 9.58 -17.54 -18.10
C GLU A 7 9.96 -18.41 -19.31
N ILE A 8 9.42 -18.09 -20.49
CA ILE A 8 9.61 -18.84 -21.73
C ILE A 8 9.67 -17.89 -22.94
N SER A 9 10.30 -18.33 -24.03
CA SER A 9 10.30 -17.56 -25.28
C SER A 9 8.92 -17.56 -25.96
N GLU A 10 8.60 -16.53 -26.74
CA GLU A 10 7.34 -16.42 -27.49
C GLU A 10 7.07 -17.65 -28.38
N SER A 11 8.11 -18.15 -29.06
CA SER A 11 8.04 -19.35 -29.88
C SER A 11 7.64 -20.62 -29.11
N LYS A 12 7.92 -20.69 -27.81
CA LYS A 12 7.50 -21.78 -26.93
C LYS A 12 6.11 -21.52 -26.36
N ALA A 13 5.77 -20.27 -26.06
CA ALA A 13 4.46 -19.87 -25.56
C ALA A 13 3.34 -20.24 -26.55
N LEU A 14 3.57 -20.04 -27.86
CA LEU A 14 2.59 -20.41 -28.90
C LEU A 14 2.24 -21.90 -28.92
N LYS A 15 3.16 -22.77 -28.48
CA LYS A 15 2.95 -24.22 -28.40
C LYS A 15 2.15 -24.64 -27.16
N LEU A 16 1.91 -23.74 -26.20
CA LEU A 16 1.18 -24.08 -24.98
C LEU A 16 -0.27 -24.49 -25.27
N ASN A 17 -0.89 -23.88 -26.29
CA ASN A 17 -2.24 -24.21 -26.74
C ASN A 17 -2.37 -25.64 -27.29
N GLU A 18 -1.26 -26.32 -27.61
CA GLU A 18 -1.28 -27.71 -28.07
C GLU A 18 -1.44 -28.71 -26.92
N TYR A 19 -1.12 -28.30 -25.68
CA TYR A 19 -1.23 -29.19 -24.53
C TYR A 19 -2.65 -29.18 -23.97
N SER A 20 -3.36 -30.31 -24.07
CA SER A 20 -4.71 -30.48 -23.52
C SER A 20 -4.87 -30.18 -22.03
N GLN A 21 -3.77 -30.17 -21.26
CA GLN A 21 -3.73 -29.82 -19.84
C GLN A 21 -3.65 -28.31 -19.57
N ILE A 22 -3.49 -27.49 -20.59
CA ILE A 22 -3.42 -26.03 -20.51
C ILE A 22 -4.72 -25.46 -21.06
N GLU A 23 -5.46 -24.75 -20.20
CA GLU A 23 -6.73 -24.13 -20.58
C GLU A 23 -6.52 -22.80 -21.32
N PHE A 24 -5.62 -21.97 -20.82
CA PHE A 24 -5.20 -20.71 -21.43
C PHE A 24 -3.81 -20.28 -20.91
N TYR A 25 -3.21 -19.31 -21.58
CA TYR A 25 -2.04 -18.58 -21.08
C TYR A 25 -2.19 -17.09 -21.38
N GLU A 26 -1.56 -16.26 -20.55
CA GLU A 26 -1.57 -14.79 -20.69
C GLU A 26 -0.18 -14.21 -20.42
N PRO A 27 0.19 -13.09 -21.06
CA PRO A 27 1.44 -12.41 -20.76
C PRO A 27 1.38 -11.73 -19.39
N ASP A 28 2.53 -11.63 -18.73
CA ASP A 28 2.64 -10.83 -17.50
C ASP A 28 2.49 -9.33 -17.82
N LEU A 29 1.46 -8.71 -17.26
CA LEU A 29 1.13 -7.31 -17.52
C LEU A 29 1.73 -6.41 -16.44
N LYS A 30 2.52 -5.44 -16.88
CA LYS A 30 3.05 -4.40 -15.98
C LYS A 30 1.96 -3.40 -15.63
N ILE A 31 1.59 -3.35 -14.36
CA ILE A 31 0.75 -2.31 -13.78
C ILE A 31 1.62 -1.27 -13.08
N LYS A 32 1.13 -0.04 -13.00
CA LYS A 32 1.73 1.04 -12.19
C LYS A 32 0.70 1.48 -11.16
N ALA A 33 1.18 1.94 -10.00
CA ALA A 33 0.32 2.63 -9.05
C ALA A 33 -0.40 3.78 -9.76
N ALA A 34 -1.65 4.04 -9.36
CA ALA A 34 -2.35 5.22 -9.83
C ALA A 34 -1.50 6.45 -9.47
N PRO A 35 -1.41 7.47 -10.35
CA PRO A 35 -0.67 8.67 -10.02
C PRO A 35 -1.25 9.26 -8.73
N GLU A 36 -0.36 9.75 -7.87
CA GLU A 36 -0.75 10.53 -6.71
C GLU A 36 -1.64 11.68 -7.18
N ILE A 37 -2.89 11.66 -6.76
CA ILE A 37 -3.74 12.84 -6.89
C ILE A 37 -3.21 13.76 -5.80
N GLU A 38 -2.57 14.87 -6.16
CA GLU A 38 -2.27 15.95 -5.21
C GLU A 38 -3.55 16.19 -4.41
N ALA A 39 -3.58 15.69 -3.18
CA ALA A 39 -4.60 16.08 -2.22
C ALA A 39 -4.45 17.59 -2.15
N LEU A 40 -5.50 18.31 -2.58
CA LEU A 40 -5.55 19.77 -2.57
C LEU A 40 -4.91 20.23 -1.27
N ALA A 41 -3.73 20.86 -1.40
CA ALA A 41 -2.79 21.11 -0.33
C ALA A 41 -3.51 21.36 1.00
N GLU A 42 -3.28 20.48 1.98
CA GLU A 42 -3.53 20.86 3.36
C GLU A 42 -2.69 22.12 3.63
N PRO A 43 -3.27 23.17 4.23
CA PRO A 43 -2.57 24.45 4.38
C PRO A 43 -1.29 24.24 5.18
N SER A 44 -0.15 24.23 4.48
CA SER A 44 1.16 24.14 5.10
C SER A 44 1.36 25.36 5.99
N LEU A 45 1.24 25.17 7.30
CA LEU A 45 1.68 26.15 8.28
C LEU A 45 3.20 26.26 8.17
N SER A 46 3.69 27.40 7.68
CA SER A 46 5.11 27.71 7.62
C SER A 46 5.66 27.90 9.05
N SER A 47 6.37 26.91 9.57
CA SER A 47 7.04 27.01 10.88
C SER A 47 8.45 27.59 10.74
N GLU A 48 8.56 28.89 10.45
CA GLU A 48 9.82 29.60 10.69
C GLU A 48 9.96 29.89 12.20
N GLY A 49 10.73 29.05 12.91
CA GLY A 49 11.28 29.39 14.23
C GLY A 49 10.55 28.83 15.47
N ILE A 50 9.88 27.69 15.39
CA ILE A 50 9.28 27.04 16.58
C ILE A 50 10.18 25.90 17.06
N ASP A 51 10.46 25.85 18.37
CA ASP A 51 11.10 24.71 19.03
C ASP A 51 10.20 23.47 18.90
N LEU A 52 10.55 22.61 17.94
CA LEU A 52 9.82 21.40 17.55
C LEU A 52 9.66 20.40 18.70
N SER A 53 10.44 20.51 19.77
CA SER A 53 10.35 19.61 20.93
C SER A 53 9.10 19.82 21.79
N LEU A 54 8.38 20.94 21.60
CA LEU A 54 7.13 21.28 22.29
C LEU A 54 5.87 21.13 21.42
N LEU A 55 6.03 20.82 20.13
CA LEU A 55 4.93 20.58 19.21
C LEU A 55 4.58 19.09 19.20
N GLN A 56 3.98 18.59 20.28
CA GLN A 56 3.11 17.42 20.11
C GLN A 56 1.91 17.91 19.31
N SER A 57 1.93 17.69 17.99
CA SER A 57 0.78 17.95 17.14
C SER A 57 -0.41 17.16 17.67
N GLU A 58 -1.53 17.84 17.92
CA GLU A 58 -2.77 17.16 18.24
C GLU A 58 -3.16 16.22 17.09
N GLN A 59 -3.81 15.10 17.41
CA GLN A 59 -4.33 14.19 16.38
C GLN A 59 -5.34 14.94 15.51
N GLU A 60 -5.06 15.06 14.22
CA GLU A 60 -6.01 15.57 13.25
C GLU A 60 -6.90 14.45 12.71
N ILE A 61 -8.17 14.76 12.43
CA ILE A 61 -9.10 13.83 11.76
C ILE A 61 -9.17 14.21 10.29
N PRO A 62 -8.64 13.39 9.37
CA PRO A 62 -8.70 13.69 7.95
C PRO A 62 -10.15 13.76 7.46
N TRP A 63 -10.41 14.69 6.52
CA TRP A 63 -11.75 14.93 5.97
C TRP A 63 -12.45 13.66 5.46
N GLY A 64 -11.68 12.70 4.93
CA GLY A 64 -12.20 11.44 4.40
C GLY A 64 -12.84 10.55 5.46
N ILE A 65 -12.27 10.54 6.67
CA ILE A 65 -12.77 9.78 7.83
C ILE A 65 -14.14 10.30 8.26
N GLU A 66 -14.29 11.63 8.31
CA GLU A 66 -15.58 12.26 8.59
C GLU A 66 -16.60 12.01 7.47
N LYS A 67 -16.16 12.17 6.21
CA LYS A 67 -17.03 12.06 5.04
C LYS A 67 -17.73 10.71 4.94
N VAL A 68 -17.02 9.63 5.31
CA VAL A 68 -17.59 8.26 5.33
C VAL A 68 -18.28 7.90 6.65
N ASN A 69 -18.41 8.86 7.59
CA ASN A 69 -18.99 8.68 8.92
C ASN A 69 -18.29 7.62 9.79
N ALA A 70 -16.97 7.43 9.62
CA ALA A 70 -16.22 6.42 10.37
C ALA A 70 -16.24 6.67 11.88
N LEU A 71 -16.15 7.93 12.32
CA LEU A 71 -16.15 8.31 13.74
C LEU A 71 -17.38 7.78 14.48
N LYS A 72 -18.57 7.89 13.90
CA LYS A 72 -19.84 7.40 14.51
C LYS A 72 -19.84 5.90 14.76
N VAL A 73 -19.08 5.13 13.98
CA VAL A 73 -18.95 3.67 14.15
C VAL A 73 -17.91 3.36 15.21
N GLN A 74 -16.80 4.11 15.22
CA GLN A 74 -15.75 4.00 16.23
C GLN A 74 -16.26 4.39 17.63
N GLU A 75 -17.06 5.45 17.76
CA GLU A 75 -17.73 5.87 19.00
C GLU A 75 -18.66 4.78 19.58
N LYS A 76 -19.21 3.91 18.72
CA LYS A 76 -20.01 2.74 19.14
C LYS A 76 -19.16 1.53 19.54
N GLY A 77 -17.83 1.67 19.55
CA GLY A 77 -16.87 0.64 19.94
C GLY A 77 -16.35 -0.21 18.78
N SER A 78 -16.76 0.06 17.55
CA SER A 78 -16.34 -0.71 16.37
C SER A 78 -15.14 -0.06 15.69
N THR A 79 -13.94 -0.50 16.04
CA THR A 79 -12.67 0.06 15.53
C THR A 79 -11.93 -0.86 14.56
N GLY A 80 -12.47 -2.05 14.26
CA GLY A 80 -11.77 -3.09 13.50
C GLY A 80 -10.84 -3.97 14.34
N LYS A 81 -10.86 -3.83 15.67
CA LYS A 81 -10.08 -4.69 16.58
C LYS A 81 -10.31 -6.18 16.30
N GLY A 82 -9.23 -6.91 16.05
CA GLY A 82 -9.26 -8.36 15.75
C GLY A 82 -9.41 -8.71 14.27
N ILE A 83 -9.55 -7.72 13.38
CA ILE A 83 -9.60 -7.91 11.93
C ILE A 83 -8.20 -7.74 11.34
N LYS A 84 -7.83 -8.60 10.38
CA LYS A 84 -6.58 -8.49 9.62
C LYS A 84 -6.86 -7.87 8.25
N ILE A 85 -6.13 -6.82 7.91
CA ILE A 85 -6.19 -6.15 6.62
C ILE A 85 -4.82 -6.30 5.96
N GLY A 86 -4.77 -6.85 4.75
CA GLY A 86 -3.56 -6.90 3.93
C GLY A 86 -3.59 -5.80 2.90
N ILE A 87 -2.52 -5.02 2.83
CA ILE A 87 -2.31 -3.96 1.83
C ILE A 87 -1.29 -4.48 0.82
N VAL A 88 -1.65 -4.46 -0.47
CA VAL A 88 -0.76 -4.88 -1.56
C VAL A 88 -0.38 -3.64 -2.34
N ASP A 89 0.76 -3.06 -1.99
CA ASP A 89 1.27 -1.78 -2.51
C ASP A 89 2.82 -1.80 -2.53
N SER A 90 3.49 -0.64 -2.48
CA SER A 90 4.96 -0.53 -2.40
C SER A 90 5.56 -1.07 -1.09
N GLY A 91 4.82 -1.00 0.01
CA GLY A 91 5.28 -1.40 1.34
C GLY A 91 4.48 -0.71 2.44
N ILE A 92 5.00 -0.73 3.67
CA ILE A 92 4.51 0.08 4.78
C ILE A 92 5.66 0.48 5.69
N ASP A 93 5.74 1.75 6.09
CA ASP A 93 6.69 2.18 7.13
C ASP A 93 6.23 1.66 8.49
N TYR A 94 6.71 0.47 8.86
CA TYR A 94 6.42 -0.15 10.14
C TYR A 94 7.23 0.47 11.31
N THR A 95 8.07 1.47 11.04
CA THR A 95 8.81 2.22 12.07
C THR A 95 8.10 3.50 12.50
N HIS A 96 7.03 3.89 11.80
CA HIS A 96 6.25 5.08 12.10
C HIS A 96 5.45 4.97 13.40
N ASP A 97 5.55 5.98 14.28
CA ASP A 97 4.96 5.95 15.64
C ASP A 97 3.42 5.85 15.67
N ASP A 98 2.72 6.37 14.64
CA ASP A 98 1.25 6.27 14.52
C ASP A 98 0.76 4.96 13.89
N LEU A 99 1.67 4.06 13.49
CA LEU A 99 1.34 2.80 12.82
C LEU A 99 1.75 1.58 13.67
N LEU A 100 0.80 0.66 13.87
CA LEU A 100 1.07 -0.65 14.44
C LEU A 100 0.93 -1.74 13.37
N VAL A 101 2.06 -2.21 12.86
CA VAL A 101 2.12 -3.23 11.80
C VAL A 101 2.41 -4.61 12.39
N PHE A 102 1.54 -5.59 12.10
CA PHE A 102 1.65 -6.95 12.65
C PHE A 102 2.51 -7.91 11.82
N GLY A 103 2.87 -7.52 10.59
CA GLY A 103 3.72 -8.31 9.70
C GLY A 103 3.49 -7.96 8.23
N GLY A 104 4.37 -8.46 7.37
CA GLY A 104 4.31 -8.24 5.92
C GLY A 104 5.26 -9.17 5.17
N ILE A 105 5.28 -9.03 3.85
CA ILE A 105 6.19 -9.75 2.95
C ILE A 105 6.39 -8.92 1.69
N SER A 106 7.61 -8.95 1.14
CA SER A 106 7.91 -8.39 -0.18
C SER A 106 8.00 -9.49 -1.23
N PHE A 107 7.39 -9.22 -2.39
CA PHE A 107 7.54 -10.02 -3.61
C PHE A 107 8.36 -9.29 -4.68
N VAL A 108 8.90 -8.11 -4.34
CA VAL A 108 9.71 -7.30 -5.26
C VAL A 108 11.14 -7.83 -5.26
N GLN A 109 11.63 -8.24 -6.42
CA GLN A 109 12.97 -8.76 -6.55
C GLN A 109 14.01 -7.73 -6.10
N GLY A 110 14.89 -8.12 -5.16
CA GLY A 110 15.92 -7.24 -4.61
C GLY A 110 15.48 -6.40 -3.41
N SER A 111 14.20 -6.42 -3.04
CA SER A 111 13.70 -5.83 -1.80
C SER A 111 13.47 -6.94 -0.76
N PRO A 112 14.37 -7.10 0.24
CA PRO A 112 14.30 -8.21 1.19
C PRO A 112 13.23 -8.04 2.26
N ASP A 113 12.66 -6.84 2.40
CA ASP A 113 11.68 -6.49 3.45
C ASP A 113 10.51 -5.68 2.87
N TYR A 114 9.45 -5.50 3.65
CA TYR A 114 8.22 -4.79 3.28
C TYR A 114 8.17 -3.35 3.82
N ILE A 115 9.32 -2.79 4.22
CA ILE A 115 9.43 -1.37 4.57
C ILE A 115 9.18 -0.52 3.33
N ASP A 116 8.35 0.51 3.46
CA ASP A 116 8.16 1.47 2.37
C ASP A 116 9.28 2.49 2.38
N ASP A 117 10.08 2.51 1.32
CA ASP A 117 11.13 3.49 1.04
C ASP A 117 10.69 4.55 0.01
N TYR A 118 9.49 4.42 -0.56
CA TYR A 118 8.95 5.36 -1.55
C TYR A 118 8.35 6.62 -0.90
N GLY A 119 7.73 6.51 0.27
CA GLY A 119 7.15 7.67 0.99
C GLY A 119 8.17 8.60 1.67
N GLN A 120 9.43 8.18 1.85
CA GLN A 120 10.45 8.95 2.58
C GLN A 120 11.22 10.00 1.75
N GLN A 121 11.05 10.08 0.42
CA GLN A 121 11.92 10.93 -0.42
C GLN A 121 11.58 12.43 -0.45
N ASN A 122 10.69 12.93 0.42
CA ASN A 122 10.30 14.34 0.48
C ASN A 122 10.46 14.98 1.87
N THR A 123 11.63 14.81 2.50
CA THR A 123 12.05 15.61 3.68
C THR A 123 13.32 16.38 3.44
#